data_AF-A0A930S7D4-F1
#
_entry.id   AF-A0A930S7D4-F1
#
_cell.length_a   1.000
_cell.length_b   1.000
_cell.length_c   1.000
_cell.angle_alpha   90.00
_cell.angle_beta   90.00
_cell.angle_gamma   90.00
#
_symmetry.space_group_name_H-M   'P 1'
#
loop_
_entity.id
_entity.type
_entity.pdbx_description
1 polymer ?
#
loop_
_entity_poly.entity_id
_entity_poly.type
_entity_poly.pdbx_seq_one_letter_code
_entity_poly.pdbx_strand_id
1 'polypeptide(L)'
;MTEIALIGNPNSGKTSLFNLITGNNQRVGNWPGVTVERKSGLVKKNKDLEIQDLPGIYSMSPYSPEEKVARDYLLSQRADSILNVVDATNLERNLYLTTQLIETGIPVTLALNMSDVLEAQGKQINVDKLSYHLGVPVVATS
;
A
#
# COMPACT_ATOMS: atom_id res chain seq x y z
N MET A 1 10.33 -16.63 3.72
CA MET A 1 8.99 -16.05 3.74
C MET A 1 9.15 -14.62 3.29
N THR A 2 8.45 -14.21 2.25
CA THR A 2 8.56 -12.87 1.67
C THR A 2 7.53 -11.97 2.31
N GLU A 3 7.97 -10.85 2.89
CA GLU A 3 7.11 -9.89 3.58
C GLU A 3 6.83 -8.68 2.67
N ILE A 4 5.55 -8.41 2.44
CA ILE A 4 5.06 -7.33 1.58
C ILE A 4 4.37 -6.29 2.45
N ALA A 5 4.89 -5.06 2.46
CA ALA A 5 4.27 -3.93 3.12
C ALA A 5 3.10 -3.41 2.27
N LEU A 6 1.87 -3.52 2.78
CA LEU A 6 0.70 -2.94 2.14
C LEU A 6 0.44 -1.56 2.73
N ILE A 7 0.56 -0.52 1.91
CA ILE A 7 0.41 0.88 2.34
C ILE A 7 -0.34 1.68 1.29
N GLY A 8 -0.91 2.81 1.67
CA GLY A 8 -1.64 3.70 0.77
C GLY A 8 -2.31 4.82 1.55
N ASN A 9 -2.96 5.74 0.86
CA ASN A 9 -3.74 6.78 1.53
C ASN A 9 -4.95 6.18 2.28
N PRO A 10 -5.45 6.85 3.35
CA PRO A 10 -6.78 6.58 3.86
C PRO A 10 -7.81 6.57 2.73
N ASN A 11 -8.77 5.64 2.80
CA ASN A 11 -9.83 5.43 1.81
C ASN A 11 -9.38 5.03 0.39
N SER A 12 -8.12 4.64 0.18
CA SER A 12 -7.63 4.11 -1.12
C SER A 12 -8.14 2.70 -1.49
N GLY A 13 -8.90 2.06 -0.59
CA GLY A 13 -9.34 0.66 -0.74
C GLY A 13 -8.34 -0.38 -0.21
N LYS A 14 -7.28 0.07 0.49
CA LYS A 14 -6.26 -0.79 1.14
C LYS A 14 -6.85 -1.94 1.96
N THR A 15 -7.81 -1.67 2.84
CA THR A 15 -8.43 -2.70 3.70
C THR A 15 -9.24 -3.72 2.89
N SER A 16 -9.94 -3.27 1.84
CA SER A 16 -10.69 -4.16 0.94
C SER A 16 -9.73 -5.11 0.21
N LEU A 17 -8.64 -4.56 -0.32
CA LEU A 17 -7.61 -5.34 -0.99
C LEU A 17 -6.90 -6.32 -0.03
N PHE A 18 -6.56 -5.88 1.18
CA PHE A 18 -5.99 -6.73 2.23
C PHE A 18 -6.86 -7.94 2.53
N ASN A 19 -8.17 -7.71 2.72
CA ASN A 19 -9.13 -8.77 3.01
C ASN A 19 -9.27 -9.75 1.84
N LEU A 20 -9.28 -9.25 0.60
CA LEU A 20 -9.34 -10.07 -0.60
C LEU A 20 -8.11 -10.98 -0.74
N ILE A 21 -6.92 -10.43 -0.45
CA ILE A 21 -5.64 -11.14 -0.57
C ILE A 21 -5.47 -12.20 0.53
N THR A 22 -5.79 -11.87 1.79
CA THR A 22 -5.50 -12.72 2.96
C THR A 22 -6.65 -13.67 3.34
N GLY A 23 -7.89 -13.30 3.01
CA GLY A 23 -9.09 -14.00 3.47
C GLY A 23 -9.12 -14.07 5.00
N ASN A 24 -9.39 -15.25 5.55
CA ASN A 24 -9.50 -15.44 7.01
C ASN A 24 -8.14 -15.61 7.72
N ASN A 25 -7.00 -15.55 7.02
CA ASN A 25 -5.68 -15.84 7.59
C ASN A 25 -5.02 -14.57 8.14
N GLN A 26 -5.73 -13.84 8.99
CA GLN A 26 -5.33 -12.54 9.50
C GLN A 26 -4.97 -12.62 10.99
N ARG A 27 -4.04 -11.78 11.40
CA ARG A 27 -3.67 -11.53 12.80
C ARG A 27 -3.84 -10.05 13.06
N VAL A 28 -4.49 -9.72 14.18
CA VAL A 28 -4.72 -8.35 14.62
C VAL A 28 -4.10 -8.16 16.00
N GLY A 29 -3.41 -7.03 16.17
CA GLY A 29 -2.82 -6.59 17.42
C GLY A 29 -2.58 -5.08 17.38
N ASN A 30 -1.62 -4.62 18.18
CA ASN A 30 -1.20 -3.22 18.18
C ASN A 30 0.31 -3.11 17.94
N TRP A 31 0.75 -1.99 17.38
CA TRP A 31 2.17 -1.67 17.32
C TRP A 31 2.74 -1.41 18.73
N PRO A 32 4.01 -1.76 19.01
CA PRO A 32 4.58 -1.60 20.34
C PRO A 32 4.50 -0.17 20.85
N GLY A 33 3.96 0.02 22.06
CA GLY A 33 3.93 1.30 22.74
C GLY A 33 2.92 2.32 22.21
N VAL A 34 2.06 1.96 21.25
CA VAL A 34 1.02 2.83 20.69
C VAL A 34 -0.31 2.08 20.50
N THR A 35 -1.40 2.83 20.36
CA THR A 35 -2.75 2.28 20.08
C THR A 35 -3.02 2.07 18.59
N VAL A 36 -1.99 2.20 17.75
CA VAL A 36 -2.11 1.99 16.31
C VAL A 36 -2.30 0.50 16.05
N GLU A 37 -3.38 0.15 15.36
CA GLU A 37 -3.69 -1.22 15.00
C GLU A 37 -2.60 -1.81 14.08
N ARG A 38 -2.23 -3.07 14.33
CA ARG A 38 -1.32 -3.85 13.50
C ARG A 38 -2.06 -5.06 12.94
N LYS A 39 -2.17 -5.13 11.63
CA LYS A 39 -2.76 -6.26 10.90
C LYS A 39 -1.71 -6.94 10.04
N SER A 40 -1.60 -8.26 10.09
CA SER A 40 -0.83 -9.03 9.12
C SER A 40 -1.60 -10.27 8.68
N GLY A 41 -1.23 -10.85 7.54
CA GLY A 41 -1.87 -12.07 7.08
C GLY A 41 -1.17 -12.74 5.92
N LEU A 42 -1.28 -14.06 5.84
CA LEU A 42 -0.69 -14.84 4.76
C LEU A 42 -1.57 -14.78 3.51
N VAL A 43 -0.97 -14.56 2.35
CA VAL A 43 -1.69 -14.55 1.07
C VAL A 43 -2.44 -15.87 0.88
N LYS A 44 -3.73 -15.82 0.54
CA LYS A 44 -4.59 -17.02 0.44
C LYS A 44 -4.06 -18.03 -0.57
N LYS A 45 -3.52 -17.54 -1.70
CA LYS A 45 -3.04 -18.34 -2.82
C LYS A 45 -1.56 -18.77 -2.72
N ASN A 46 -0.78 -18.15 -1.82
CA ASN A 46 0.62 -18.51 -1.60
C ASN A 46 1.00 -18.20 -0.15
N LYS A 47 1.22 -19.24 0.66
CA LYS A 47 1.49 -19.09 2.10
C LYS A 47 2.93 -18.71 2.42
N ASP A 48 3.82 -18.66 1.43
CA ASP A 48 5.18 -18.15 1.60
C ASP A 48 5.24 -16.62 1.54
N LEU A 49 4.11 -15.95 1.24
CA LEU A 49 3.97 -14.51 1.22
C LEU A 49 3.14 -14.03 2.42
N GLU A 50 3.67 -13.07 3.18
CA GLU A 50 2.95 -12.36 4.24
C GLU A 50 2.70 -10.91 3.83
N ILE A 51 1.47 -10.44 4.05
CA ILE A 51 1.10 -9.04 3.92
C ILE A 51 1.15 -8.41 5.30
N GLN A 52 1.99 -7.40 5.50
CA GLN A 52 1.94 -6.52 6.66
C GLN A 52 1.15 -5.26 6.27
N ASP A 53 -0.05 -5.12 6.81
CA ASP A 53 -0.86 -3.92 6.60
C ASP A 53 -0.31 -2.78 7.45
N LEU A 54 0.01 -1.66 6.80
CA LEU A 54 0.44 -0.43 7.45
C LEU A 54 -0.71 0.55 7.57
N PRO A 55 -0.67 1.47 8.56
CA PRO A 55 -1.67 2.53 8.67
C PRO A 55 -1.81 3.33 7.37
N GLY A 56 -3.03 3.75 7.05
CA GLY A 56 -3.25 4.64 5.93
C GLY A 56 -2.71 6.03 6.24
N ILE A 57 -1.77 6.53 5.41
CA ILE A 57 -1.12 7.82 5.62
C ILE A 57 -1.09 8.63 4.32
N TYR A 58 -0.98 9.96 4.44
CA TYR A 58 -0.81 10.84 3.28
C TYR A 58 0.66 11.15 2.99
N SER A 59 1.52 11.01 3.99
CA SER A 59 2.95 11.28 3.92
C SER A 59 3.70 10.48 4.99
N MET A 60 5.01 10.32 4.83
CA MET A 60 5.90 9.78 5.87
C MET A 60 6.43 10.86 6.83
N SER A 61 5.66 11.92 7.05
CA SER A 61 5.99 12.95 8.04
C SER A 61 5.90 12.40 9.47
N PRO A 62 6.52 13.03 10.48
CA PRO A 62 6.48 12.52 11.86
C PRO A 62 5.32 13.08 12.70
N TYR A 63 4.21 13.53 12.11
CA TYR A 63 3.21 14.32 12.83
C TYR A 63 2.14 13.47 13.52
N SER A 64 1.92 12.23 13.06
CA SER A 64 1.01 11.29 13.72
C SER A 64 1.71 9.98 14.14
N PRO A 65 1.15 9.25 15.14
CA PRO A 65 1.60 7.90 15.46
C PRO A 65 1.57 6.94 14.27
N GLU A 66 0.57 7.04 13.40
CA GLU A 66 0.40 6.24 12.19
C GLU A 66 1.54 6.47 11.20
N GLU A 67 1.88 7.75 10.94
CA GLU A 67 2.97 8.09 10.04
C GLU A 67 4.32 7.62 10.60
N LYS A 68 4.55 7.78 11.90
CA LYS A 68 5.76 7.26 12.58
C LYS A 68 5.85 5.74 12.45
N VAL A 69 4.78 5.02 12.74
CA VAL A 69 4.73 3.55 12.64
C VAL A 69 5.06 3.08 11.22
N ALA A 70 4.41 3.65 10.21
CA ALA A 70 4.64 3.26 8.83
C ALA A 70 6.07 3.55 8.38
N ARG A 71 6.58 4.75 8.68
CA ARG A 71 7.94 5.15 8.36
C ARG A 71 8.98 4.26 9.05
N ASP A 72 8.86 4.07 10.36
CA ASP A 72 9.84 3.31 11.14
C ASP A 72 9.84 1.83 10.71
N TYR A 73 8.68 1.27 10.35
CA TYR A 73 8.61 -0.07 9.79
C TYR A 73 9.33 -0.16 8.43
N LEU A 74 9.06 0.75 7.49
CA LEU A 74 9.70 0.74 6.18
C LEU A 74 11.22 0.96 6.29
N LEU A 75 11.67 1.90 7.14
CA LEU A 75 13.10 2.14 7.35
C LEU A 75 13.82 1.01 8.08
N SER A 76 13.09 0.11 8.76
CA SER A 76 13.67 -1.08 9.38
C SER A 76 14.12 -2.15 8.38
N GLN A 77 13.79 -1.99 7.09
CA GLN A 77 14.11 -2.93 5.99
C GLN A 77 13.64 -4.36 6.25
N ARG A 78 12.55 -4.52 7.01
CA ARG A 78 11.91 -5.83 7.23
C ARG A 78 11.10 -6.31 6.03
N ALA A 79 10.51 -5.37 5.28
CA ALA A 79 9.73 -5.68 4.10
C ALA A 79 10.64 -5.90 2.88
N ASP A 80 10.39 -6.97 2.14
CA ASP A 80 11.07 -7.27 0.88
C ASP A 80 10.51 -6.45 -0.28
N SER A 81 9.26 -5.99 -0.15
CA SER A 81 8.54 -5.25 -1.19
C SER A 81 7.45 -4.37 -0.60
N ILE A 82 7.13 -3.26 -1.28
CA ILE A 82 5.98 -2.40 -0.99
C ILE A 82 4.90 -2.63 -2.05
N LEU A 83 3.70 -2.97 -1.61
CA LEU A 83 2.49 -2.89 -2.41
C LEU A 83 1.76 -1.58 -2.05
N ASN A 84 1.92 -0.57 -2.90
CA ASN A 84 1.34 0.75 -2.70
C ASN A 84 -0.06 0.83 -3.36
N VAL A 85 -1.09 1.01 -2.56
CA VAL A 85 -2.49 1.13 -3.01
C VAL A 85 -2.81 2.59 -3.28
N VAL A 86 -3.07 2.89 -4.55
CA VAL A 86 -3.30 4.24 -5.06
C VAL A 86 -4.71 4.34 -5.61
N ASP A 87 -5.49 5.28 -5.10
CA ASP A 87 -6.82 5.59 -5.66
C ASP A 87 -6.69 6.30 -7.01
N ALA A 88 -7.11 5.60 -8.08
CA ALA A 88 -7.06 6.07 -9.46
C ALA A 88 -7.87 7.35 -9.67
N THR A 89 -8.93 7.58 -8.89
CA THR A 89 -9.81 8.76 -9.03
C THR A 89 -9.17 10.03 -8.44
N ASN A 90 -8.15 9.88 -7.61
CA ASN A 90 -7.43 10.97 -6.95
C ASN A 90 -5.90 10.79 -7.07
N LEU A 91 -5.43 10.53 -8.30
CA LEU A 91 -4.07 10.10 -8.59
C LEU A 91 -3.00 11.06 -8.04
N GLU A 92 -3.06 12.35 -8.36
CA GLU A 92 -2.04 13.34 -7.99
C GLU A 92 -1.76 13.35 -6.48
N ARG A 93 -2.81 13.38 -5.68
CA ARG A 93 -2.71 13.37 -4.21
C ARG A 93 -2.08 12.08 -3.69
N ASN A 94 -2.43 10.93 -4.27
CA ASN A 94 -1.89 9.64 -3.85
C ASN A 94 -0.42 9.46 -4.28
N LEU A 95 -0.02 10.06 -5.41
CA LEU A 95 1.36 10.00 -5.88
C LEU A 95 2.35 10.74 -4.96
N TYR A 96 1.88 11.67 -4.13
CA TYR A 96 2.74 12.32 -3.12
C TYR A 96 3.34 11.33 -2.11
N LEU A 97 2.54 10.37 -1.60
CA LEU A 97 3.08 9.30 -0.76
C LEU A 97 4.00 8.38 -1.59
N THR A 98 3.60 8.11 -2.83
CA THR A 98 4.31 7.18 -3.74
C THR A 98 5.77 7.59 -3.96
N THR A 99 6.05 8.88 -4.17
CA THR A 99 7.42 9.36 -4.36
C THR A 99 8.28 9.07 -3.15
N GLN A 100 7.77 9.33 -1.94
CA GLN A 100 8.48 9.06 -0.69
C GLN A 100 8.71 7.56 -0.49
N LEU A 101 7.76 6.70 -0.86
CA LEU A 101 7.92 5.24 -0.78
C LEU A 101 9.03 4.74 -1.70
N ILE A 102 9.13 5.28 -2.92
CA ILE A 102 10.22 4.95 -3.85
C ILE A 102 11.58 5.33 -3.26
N GLU A 103 11.66 6.48 -2.59
CA GLU A 103 12.89 6.97 -1.94
C GLU A 103 13.34 6.10 -0.74
N THR A 104 12.50 5.22 -0.21
CA THR A 104 12.92 4.26 0.83
C THR A 104 13.94 3.23 0.33
N GLY A 105 14.02 3.02 -0.98
CA GLY A 105 14.87 2.00 -1.61
C GLY A 105 14.27 0.59 -1.59
N ILE A 106 13.11 0.37 -0.96
CA ILE A 106 12.39 -0.91 -1.03
C ILE A 106 11.64 -0.97 -2.38
N PRO A 107 11.70 -2.08 -3.13
CA PRO A 107 10.99 -2.20 -4.40
C PRO A 107 9.48 -1.99 -4.28
N VAL A 108 8.97 -0.98 -4.97
CA VAL A 108 7.54 -0.59 -4.96
C VAL A 108 6.82 -1.21 -6.15
N THR A 109 5.62 -1.73 -5.93
CA THR A 109 4.61 -2.05 -6.95
C THR A 109 3.33 -1.28 -6.64
N LEU A 110 2.74 -0.67 -7.66
CA LEU A 110 1.50 0.10 -7.54
C LEU A 110 0.29 -0.78 -7.84
N ALA A 111 -0.64 -0.86 -6.88
CA ALA A 111 -2.01 -1.27 -7.14
C ALA A 111 -2.84 0.00 -7.42
N LEU A 112 -3.08 0.28 -8.71
CA LEU A 112 -3.89 1.40 -9.17
C LEU A 112 -5.37 1.04 -8.99
N ASN A 113 -5.86 1.29 -7.79
CA ASN A 113 -7.16 0.82 -7.30
C ASN A 113 -8.31 1.76 -7.69
N MET A 114 -9.54 1.28 -7.60
CA MET A 114 -10.75 2.00 -8.03
C MET A 114 -10.72 2.37 -9.53
N SER A 115 -10.11 1.52 -10.34
CA SER A 115 -10.02 1.73 -11.80
C SER A 115 -11.40 1.68 -12.47
N ASP A 116 -12.31 0.87 -11.94
CA ASP A 116 -13.73 0.80 -12.36
C ASP A 116 -14.47 2.13 -12.13
N VAL A 117 -14.22 2.78 -10.97
CA VAL A 117 -14.82 4.08 -10.64
C VAL A 117 -14.27 5.17 -11.57
N LEU A 118 -12.98 5.13 -11.89
CA LEU A 118 -12.36 6.06 -12.83
C LEU A 118 -12.98 5.94 -14.23
N GLU A 119 -13.15 4.71 -14.72
CA GLU A 119 -13.80 4.42 -16.01
C GLU A 119 -15.24 4.94 -16.04
N ALA A 120 -16.01 4.73 -14.96
CA ALA A 120 -17.37 5.25 -14.84
C ALA A 120 -17.45 6.79 -14.86
N GLN A 121 -16.36 7.49 -14.48
CA GLN A 121 -16.24 8.94 -14.60
C GLN A 121 -15.83 9.41 -16.01
N GLY A 122 -15.65 8.50 -16.97
CA GLY A 122 -15.20 8.83 -18.32
C GLY A 122 -13.72 9.24 -18.38
N LYS A 123 -12.92 8.89 -17.37
CA LYS A 123 -11.49 9.17 -17.30
C LYS A 123 -10.69 7.90 -17.57
N GLN A 124 -9.46 8.06 -18.02
CA GLN A 124 -8.54 6.96 -18.28
C GLN A 124 -7.14 7.31 -17.80
N ILE A 125 -6.45 6.33 -17.22
CA ILE A 125 -5.02 6.39 -16.92
C ILE A 125 -4.31 5.40 -17.82
N ASN A 126 -3.30 5.87 -18.55
CA ASN A 126 -2.42 4.98 -19.29
C ASN A 126 -1.42 4.33 -18.32
N VAL A 127 -1.66 3.07 -17.98
CA VAL A 127 -0.87 2.30 -17.01
C VAL A 127 0.59 2.17 -17.43
N ASP A 128 0.86 1.91 -18.71
CA ASP A 128 2.23 1.75 -19.22
C ASP A 128 3.05 3.04 -19.09
N LYS A 129 2.44 4.19 -19.44
CA LYS A 129 3.08 5.50 -19.26
C LYS A 129 3.30 5.82 -17.79
N LEU A 130 2.32 5.53 -16.93
CA LEU A 130 2.46 5.77 -15.50
C LEU A 130 3.60 4.92 -14.92
N SER A 131 3.67 3.64 -15.28
CA SER A 131 4.75 2.74 -14.89
C SER A 131 6.11 3.22 -15.39
N TYR A 132 6.21 3.61 -16.65
CA TYR A 132 7.44 4.15 -17.25
C TYR A 132 7.94 5.40 -16.53
N HIS A 133 7.06 6.36 -16.24
CA HIS A 133 7.44 7.62 -15.60
C HIS A 133 7.75 7.48 -14.11
N LEU A 134 7.06 6.58 -13.40
CA LEU A 134 7.36 6.33 -11.98
C LEU A 134 8.55 5.38 -11.78
N GLY A 135 8.91 4.60 -12.80
CA GLY A 135 9.95 3.57 -12.69
C GLY A 135 9.55 2.37 -11.84
N VAL A 136 8.24 2.13 -11.66
CA VAL A 136 7.68 1.04 -10.85
C VAL A 136 6.62 0.26 -11.61
N PRO A 137 6.43 -1.04 -11.37
CA PRO A 137 5.31 -1.79 -11.93
C PRO A 137 3.97 -1.23 -11.45
N VAL A 138 3.00 -1.13 -12.34
CA VAL A 138 1.65 -0.63 -12.06
C VAL A 138 0.64 -1.65 -12.57
N VAL A 139 -0.34 -2.00 -11.74
CA VAL A 139 -1.44 -2.92 -12.09
C VAL A 139 -2.76 -2.27 -11.69
N ALA A 140 -3.71 -2.20 -12.62
CA ALA A 140 -5.08 -1.75 -12.35
C ALA A 140 -5.83 -2.77 -11.48
N THR A 141 -6.50 -2.29 -10.43
CA THR A 141 -7.32 -3.12 -9.52
C THR A 141 -8.67 -2.47 -9.22
N SER A 142 -9.65 -3.27 -8.81
CA SER A 142 -11.01 -2.87 -8.40
C SER A 142 -11.52 -3.78 -7.28
#